data_AF-A0A0C3I6V1-F1
#
_entry.id   AF-A0A0C3I6V1-F1
#
_cell.length_a   1.000
_cell.length_b   1.000
_cell.length_c   1.000
_cell.angle_alpha   90.00
_cell.angle_beta   90.00
_cell.angle_gamma   90.00
#
_symmetry.space_group_name_H-M   'P 1'
#
loop_
_entity.id
_entity.type
_entity.pdbx_description
1 polymer ?
#
loop_
_entity_poly.entity_id
_entity_poly.type
_entity_poly.pdbx_seq_one_letter_code
_entity_poly.pdbx_strand_id
1 'polypeptide(L)'
;PWCSCGMGVGAEVLRGRYGSVAAKYATRAAISPLFAVSYLEGIGMKPTDVPPVEPALARCAACGKGGVPLSRCGRCKAIRYCSKDCQVKHWKIHKRRCTST
;
A
#
# COMPACT_ATOMS: atom_id res chain seq x y z
N PRO A 1 22.81 29.16 -13.64
CA PRO A 1 21.59 28.80 -14.40
C PRO A 1 20.32 29.30 -13.68
N TRP A 2 20.03 30.60 -13.77
CA TRP A 2 18.85 31.20 -13.16
C TRP A 2 17.97 31.68 -14.31
N CYS A 3 16.78 31.11 -14.46
CA CYS A 3 15.86 31.39 -15.55
C CYS A 3 14.88 32.50 -15.13
N SER A 4 14.68 33.51 -15.99
CA SER A 4 13.77 34.64 -15.77
C SER A 4 12.35 34.43 -16.32
N CYS A 5 12.10 33.32 -17.01
CA CYS A 5 10.87 33.12 -17.80
C CYS A 5 9.56 33.12 -17.00
N GLY A 6 9.60 33.07 -15.67
CA GLY A 6 8.42 33.09 -14.80
C GLY A 6 8.27 34.33 -13.91
N MET A 7 9.17 35.32 -14.01
CA MET A 7 9.14 36.48 -13.13
C MET A 7 7.92 37.36 -13.40
N GLY A 8 7.12 37.62 -12.37
CA GLY A 8 5.94 38.47 -12.42
C GLY A 8 4.74 37.86 -13.12
N VAL A 9 4.84 36.61 -13.60
CA VAL A 9 3.75 35.87 -14.24
C VAL A 9 2.85 35.26 -13.17
N GLY A 10 1.55 35.58 -13.19
CA GLY A 10 0.58 35.04 -12.22
C GLY A 10 0.79 35.54 -10.79
N ALA A 11 1.29 36.78 -10.63
CA ALA A 11 1.64 37.40 -9.35
C ALA A 11 0.60 38.44 -8.89
N GLU A 12 -0.64 38.37 -9.38
CA GLU A 12 -1.71 39.35 -9.10
C GLU A 12 -2.03 39.44 -7.60
N VAL A 13 -2.06 38.28 -6.94
CA VAL A 13 -2.27 38.19 -5.48
C VAL A 13 -1.12 38.86 -4.71
N LEU A 14 0.13 38.63 -5.15
CA LEU A 14 1.29 39.28 -4.55
C LEU A 14 1.28 40.78 -4.80
N ARG A 15 0.84 41.22 -5.98
CA ARG A 15 0.72 42.63 -6.34
C ARG A 15 -0.32 43.34 -5.47
N GLY A 16 -1.46 42.70 -5.22
CA GLY A 16 -2.52 43.23 -4.36
C GLY A 16 -2.12 43.32 -2.89
N ARG A 17 -1.30 42.38 -2.39
CA ARG A 17 -0.93 42.32 -0.96
C ARG A 17 0.38 43.02 -0.61
N TYR A 18 1.38 42.96 -1.48
CA TYR A 18 2.76 43.40 -1.21
C TYR A 18 3.28 44.45 -2.21
N GLY A 19 2.42 44.90 -3.12
CA GLY A 19 2.76 45.91 -4.11
C GLY A 19 3.54 45.37 -5.31
N SER A 20 3.78 46.26 -6.27
CA SER A 20 4.35 45.93 -7.59
C SER A 20 5.82 45.55 -7.54
N VAL A 21 6.58 46.05 -6.57
CA VAL A 21 8.02 45.78 -6.45
C VAL A 21 8.26 44.30 -6.15
N ALA A 22 7.64 43.77 -5.11
CA ALA A 22 7.76 42.35 -4.76
C ALA A 22 7.18 41.43 -5.84
N ALA A 23 6.03 41.80 -6.41
CA ALA A 23 5.37 40.99 -7.44
C ALA A 23 6.18 40.89 -8.74
N LYS A 24 6.95 41.92 -9.12
CA LYS A 24 7.76 41.94 -10.36
C LYS A 24 8.85 40.88 -10.38
N TYR A 25 9.41 40.55 -9.22
CA TYR A 25 10.52 39.60 -9.10
C TYR A 25 10.10 38.23 -8.56
N ALA A 26 8.79 38.03 -8.33
CA ALA A 26 8.28 36.75 -7.85
C ALA A 26 8.11 35.74 -8.97
N THR A 27 8.46 34.48 -8.70
CA THR A 27 8.22 33.34 -9.59
C THR A 27 7.27 32.36 -8.91
N ARG A 28 6.19 31.99 -9.59
CA ARG A 28 5.24 31.01 -9.07
C ARG A 28 5.79 29.59 -9.29
N ALA A 29 5.98 28.85 -8.21
CA ALA A 29 6.42 27.45 -8.27
C ALA A 29 5.33 26.54 -7.72
N ALA A 30 5.08 25.41 -8.41
CA ALA A 30 4.34 24.30 -7.85
C ALA A 30 5.35 23.37 -7.18
N ILE A 31 5.21 23.15 -5.88
CA ILE A 31 6.01 22.19 -5.13
C ILE A 31 5.09 21.02 -4.82
N SER A 32 5.41 19.84 -5.37
CA SER A 32 4.69 18.62 -5.00
C SER A 32 4.88 18.34 -3.50
N PRO A 33 3.86 17.83 -2.80
CA PRO A 33 4.04 17.35 -1.44
C PRO A 33 5.17 16.32 -1.36
N LEU A 34 5.97 16.36 -0.28
CA LEU A 34 7.06 15.39 -0.06
C LEU A 34 6.56 13.97 0.26
N PHE A 35 5.30 13.86 0.70
CA PHE A 35 4.65 12.61 1.07
C PHE A 35 3.22 12.61 0.57
N ALA A 36 2.62 11.42 0.51
CA ALA A 36 1.29 11.28 -0.05
C ALA A 36 0.23 11.99 0.81
N VAL A 37 -0.56 12.85 0.19
CA VAL A 37 -1.58 13.66 0.87
C VAL A 37 -2.97 13.09 0.53
N SER A 38 -3.66 12.57 1.54
CA SER A 38 -4.84 11.70 1.32
C SER A 38 -6.06 12.35 0.69
N TYR A 39 -6.13 13.67 0.74
CA TYR A 39 -7.21 14.44 0.13
C TYR A 39 -6.86 14.97 -1.28
N LEU A 40 -5.58 14.94 -1.68
CA LEU A 40 -5.15 15.31 -3.04
C LEU A 40 -4.89 14.08 -3.90
N GLU A 41 -4.44 13.00 -3.28
CA GLU A 41 -4.07 11.75 -3.92
C GLU A 41 -4.99 10.65 -3.40
N GLY A 42 -5.52 9.83 -4.30
CA GLY A 42 -6.26 8.62 -3.92
C GLY A 42 -5.32 7.60 -3.31
N ILE A 43 -4.94 7.78 -2.03
CA ILE A 43 -4.17 6.77 -1.31
C ILE A 43 -5.12 5.68 -0.84
N GLY A 44 -4.97 4.53 -1.48
CA GLY A 44 -5.73 3.32 -1.22
C GLY A 44 -5.84 2.55 -2.52
N MET A 45 -5.32 1.33 -2.56
CA MET A 45 -5.66 0.40 -3.63
C MET A 45 -7.18 0.28 -3.66
N LYS A 46 -7.82 0.75 -4.73
CA LYS A 46 -9.21 0.38 -4.95
C LYS A 46 -9.22 -1.13 -5.18
N PRO A 47 -10.23 -1.88 -4.72
CA PRO A 47 -10.34 -3.31 -5.00
C PRO A 47 -10.25 -3.65 -6.50
N THR A 48 -10.49 -2.66 -7.37
CA THR A 48 -10.42 -2.72 -8.83
C THR A 48 -9.01 -2.64 -9.40
N ASP A 49 -8.04 -2.11 -8.64
CA ASP A 49 -6.65 -1.93 -9.08
C ASP A 49 -5.76 -3.12 -8.69
N VAL A 50 -6.33 -4.07 -7.95
CA VAL A 50 -5.72 -5.37 -7.71
C VAL A 50 -5.91 -6.17 -9.00
N PRO A 51 -4.85 -6.56 -9.74
CA PRO A 51 -5.01 -7.52 -10.84
C PRO A 51 -5.73 -8.75 -10.28
N PRO A 52 -6.55 -9.47 -11.06
CA PRO A 52 -7.23 -10.67 -10.57
C PRO A 52 -6.17 -11.58 -9.93
N VAL A 53 -6.13 -11.58 -8.59
CA VAL A 53 -5.30 -12.52 -7.87
C VAL A 53 -6.05 -13.82 -8.06
N GLU A 54 -5.61 -14.61 -9.04
CA GLU A 54 -5.90 -16.04 -9.12
C GLU A 54 -5.98 -16.53 -7.67
N PRO A 55 -7.16 -16.97 -7.19
CA PRO A 55 -7.39 -17.17 -5.76
C PRO A 55 -6.29 -18.08 -5.28
N ALA A 56 -5.35 -17.50 -4.52
CA ALA A 56 -4.07 -18.16 -4.25
C ALA A 56 -4.40 -19.52 -3.66
N LEU A 57 -4.30 -20.55 -4.51
CA LEU A 57 -4.87 -21.87 -4.23
C LEU A 57 -4.37 -22.24 -2.85
N ALA A 58 -5.27 -22.43 -1.89
CA ALA A 58 -4.86 -22.67 -0.53
C ALA A 58 -3.81 -23.80 -0.54
N ARG A 59 -2.66 -23.54 0.10
CA ARG A 59 -1.52 -24.47 0.13
C ARG A 59 -1.40 -25.11 1.49
N CYS A 60 -0.88 -26.34 1.52
CA CYS A 60 -0.49 -27.00 2.74
C CYS A 60 0.64 -26.23 3.43
N ALA A 61 0.45 -25.83 4.68
CA ALA A 61 1.47 -25.07 5.42
C ALA A 61 2.75 -25.86 5.72
N ALA A 62 2.73 -27.19 5.59
CA ALA A 62 3.91 -28.03 5.84
C ALA A 62 4.73 -28.34 4.58
N CYS A 63 4.07 -28.57 3.44
CA CYS A 63 4.73 -29.06 2.22
C CYS A 63 4.49 -28.19 0.99
N GLY A 64 3.71 -27.11 1.10
CA GLY A 64 3.47 -26.14 0.03
C GLY A 64 2.56 -26.63 -1.10
N LYS A 65 2.13 -27.90 -1.12
CA LYS A 65 1.22 -28.43 -2.15
C LYS A 65 -0.12 -27.70 -2.10
N GLY A 66 -0.54 -27.16 -3.25
CA GLY A 66 -1.89 -26.64 -3.50
C GLY A 66 -2.65 -27.55 -4.45
N GLY A 67 -3.93 -27.25 -4.71
CA GLY A 67 -4.77 -28.05 -5.63
C GLY A 67 -5.16 -29.44 -5.11
N VAL A 68 -4.87 -29.74 -3.84
CA VAL A 68 -5.30 -30.97 -3.15
C VAL A 68 -6.30 -30.62 -2.05
N PRO A 69 -7.19 -31.54 -1.65
CA PRO A 69 -8.06 -31.32 -0.50
C PRO A 69 -7.26 -30.95 0.74
N LEU A 70 -7.61 -29.83 1.38
CA LEU A 70 -6.95 -29.36 2.60
C LEU A 70 -7.92 -29.32 3.78
N SER A 71 -7.48 -29.86 4.91
CA SER A 71 -8.17 -29.78 6.19
C SER A 71 -7.62 -28.63 7.03
N ARG A 72 -8.50 -27.91 7.73
CA ARG A 72 -8.11 -26.85 8.67
C ARG A 72 -7.61 -27.48 9.97
N CYS A 73 -6.71 -26.79 10.67
CA CYS A 73 -6.37 -27.14 12.05
C CYS A 73 -7.64 -27.13 12.91
N GLY A 74 -7.90 -28.22 13.65
CA GLY A 74 -9.10 -28.34 14.48
C GLY A 74 -9.21 -27.30 15.60
N ARG A 75 -8.07 -26.76 16.07
CA ARG A 75 -8.04 -25.75 17.14
C ARG A 75 -8.24 -24.33 16.60
N CYS A 76 -7.30 -23.85 15.78
CA CYS A 76 -7.33 -22.44 15.35
C CYS A 76 -8.14 -22.18 14.07
N LYS A 77 -8.47 -23.22 13.30
CA LYS A 77 -9.16 -23.15 12.00
C LYS A 77 -8.50 -22.22 10.94
N ALA A 78 -7.34 -21.62 11.24
CA ALA A 78 -6.66 -20.63 10.41
C ALA A 78 -5.69 -21.26 9.39
N ILE A 79 -4.96 -22.29 9.80
CA ILE A 79 -3.95 -22.97 8.96
C ILE A 79 -4.52 -24.24 8.36
N ARG A 80 -4.09 -24.59 7.14
CA ARG A 80 -4.56 -25.74 6.36
C ARG A 80 -3.44 -26.75 6.05
N TYR A 81 -3.78 -28.03 6.02
CA TYR A 81 -2.87 -29.15 5.76
C TYR A 81 -3.49 -30.18 4.81
N CYS A 82 -2.68 -30.80 3.97
CA CYS A 82 -3.14 -31.87 3.07
C CYS A 82 -3.23 -33.25 3.75
N SER A 83 -2.64 -33.41 4.95
CA SER A 83 -2.68 -34.66 5.72
C SER A 83 -2.40 -34.42 7.21
N LYS A 84 -2.77 -35.39 8.03
CA LYS A 84 -2.42 -35.41 9.47
C LYS A 84 -0.90 -35.39 9.69
N ASP A 85 -0.13 -36.08 8.84
CA ASP A 85 1.33 -36.07 8.92
C ASP A 85 1.93 -34.69 8.70
N CYS A 86 1.37 -33.93 7.73
CA CYS A 86 1.77 -32.55 7.50
C CYS A 86 1.48 -31.66 8.71
N GLN A 87 0.32 -31.85 9.36
CA GLN A 87 -0.02 -31.13 10.58
C GLN A 87 0.96 -31.45 11.72
N VAL A 88 1.29 -32.73 11.94
CA VAL A 88 2.22 -33.17 13.00
C VAL A 88 3.64 -32.65 12.74
N LYS A 89 4.13 -32.74 11.49
CA LYS A 89 5.45 -32.20 11.11
C LYS A 89 5.55 -30.69 11.36
N HIS A 90 4.51 -29.94 10.99
CA HIS A 90 4.47 -28.49 11.16
C HIS A 90 4.16 -28.07 12.62
N TRP A 91 3.69 -28.98 13.48
CA TRP A 91 3.26 -28.66 14.85
C TRP A 91 4.34 -27.98 15.70
N LYS A 92 5.62 -28.38 15.54
CA LYS A 92 6.75 -27.79 16.27
C LYS A 92 6.80 -26.27 16.13
N ILE A 93 6.45 -25.74 14.96
CA ILE A 93 6.44 -24.31 14.64
C ILE A 93 5.06 -23.72 14.90
N HIS A 94 4.00 -24.41 14.47
CA HIS A 94 2.62 -23.93 14.55
C HIS A 94 2.12 -23.73 15.99
N LYS A 95 2.50 -24.60 16.93
CA LYS A 95 1.97 -24.60 18.31
C LYS A 95 2.05 -23.25 19.03
N ARG A 96 3.11 -22.49 18.79
CA ARG A 96 3.35 -21.18 19.44
C ARG A 96 2.33 -20.12 19.05
N ARG A 97 1.73 -20.26 17.86
CA ARG A 97 0.75 -19.31 17.29
C ARG A 97 -0.64 -19.93 17.14
N CYS A 98 -0.86 -21.12 17.74
CA CYS A 98 -2.13 -21.84 17.61
C CYS A 98 -3.08 -21.43 18.75
N THR A 99 -3.89 -20.40 18.51
CA THR A 99 -4.94 -19.91 19.42
C THR A 99 -6.31 -20.39 18.94
N SER A 100 -7.22 -20.72 19.86
CA SER A 100 -8.62 -20.95 19.47
C SER A 100 -9.19 -19.62 18.98
N THR A 101 -9.88 -19.65 17.84
CA THR A 101 -10.82 -18.59 17.51
C THR A 101 -12.02 -18.70 18.44
#